data_AF-A0A7J4NTN5-F1
#
_entry.id   AF-A0A7J4NTN5-F1
#
_cell.length_a   1.000
_cell.length_b   1.000
_cell.length_c   1.000
_cell.angle_alpha   90.00
_cell.angle_beta   90.00
_cell.angle_gamma   90.00
#
_symmetry.space_group_name_H-M   'P 1'
#
loop_
_entity.id
_entity.type
_entity.pdbx_description
1 polymer ?
#
loop_
_entity_poly.entity_id
_entity_poly.type
_entity_poly.pdbx_seq_one_letter_code
_entity_poly.pdbx_strand_id
1 'polypeptide(L)'
;MLITRPKPIEEILSMVEMFPDLSICVVGCGICARKIQTGGEAQVSMMTARLQSSGLDVLDGKMVKHACSTESWDSLVEENPALDKADMLLVMSCGAGISLLGRISGKPVLPGLDTTSLGSVLKDEVFENFCAMCGDCNVGLYAGLCPKSGCPKSQVNGPCGGSIDGDCEVGGRECIWVKIYDKLESRGMLELLDGIRPPVNHDRRL
;
A
#
# COMPACT_ATOMS: atom_id res chain seq x y z
N MET A 1 -1.49 7.48 0.28
CA MET A 1 -0.97 6.50 1.26
C MET A 1 -0.98 5.13 0.59
N LEU A 2 -0.01 4.26 0.86
CA LEU A 2 -0.06 2.87 0.34
C LEU A 2 -0.80 1.98 1.35
N ILE A 3 -1.79 1.24 0.86
CA ILE A 3 -2.51 0.23 1.63
C ILE A 3 -1.67 -1.04 1.62
N THR A 4 -1.57 -1.66 2.78
CA THR A 4 -0.83 -2.91 2.96
C THR A 4 -1.66 -3.95 3.69
N ARG A 5 -1.29 -5.22 3.54
CA ARG A 5 -1.87 -6.36 4.26
C ARG A 5 -0.75 -7.25 4.78
N PRO A 6 -0.88 -7.84 5.98
CA PRO A 6 0.09 -8.81 6.47
C PRO A 6 0.18 -10.00 5.52
N LYS A 7 1.40 -10.44 5.23
CA LYS A 7 1.60 -11.73 4.58
C LYS A 7 1.17 -12.86 5.53
N PRO A 8 0.70 -14.00 5.00
CA PRO A 8 0.57 -15.22 5.79
C PRO A 8 1.90 -15.54 6.49
N ILE A 9 1.86 -16.02 7.73
CA ILE A 9 3.11 -16.28 8.46
C ILE A 9 3.91 -17.37 7.77
N GLU A 10 3.22 -18.34 7.16
CA GLU A 10 3.82 -19.48 6.48
C GLU A 10 4.67 -19.01 5.32
N GLU A 11 4.22 -17.99 4.58
CA GLU A 11 5.00 -17.36 3.51
C GLU A 11 6.25 -16.65 4.06
N ILE A 12 6.13 -15.95 5.19
CA ILE A 12 7.27 -15.29 5.85
C ILE A 12 8.29 -16.33 6.32
N LEU A 13 7.84 -17.41 6.97
CA LEU A 13 8.72 -18.48 7.45
C LEU A 13 9.47 -19.14 6.30
N SER A 14 8.77 -19.49 5.20
CA SER A 14 9.42 -20.04 4.02
C SER A 14 10.47 -19.10 3.40
N MET A 15 10.26 -17.78 3.47
CA MET A 15 11.28 -16.83 3.01
C MET A 15 12.50 -16.78 3.93
N VAL A 16 12.27 -16.79 5.25
CA VAL A 16 13.34 -16.75 6.25
C VAL A 16 14.16 -18.04 6.26
N GLU A 17 13.53 -19.20 6.01
CA GLU A 17 14.21 -20.50 5.91
C GLU A 17 15.27 -20.57 4.80
N MET A 18 15.21 -19.68 3.81
CA MET A 18 16.27 -19.52 2.81
C MET A 18 17.57 -18.93 3.40
N PHE A 19 17.53 -18.43 4.63
CA PHE A 19 18.61 -17.75 5.36
C PHE A 19 18.72 -18.25 6.82
N PRO A 20 18.93 -19.57 7.03
CA PRO A 20 18.70 -20.22 8.33
C PRO A 20 19.62 -19.75 9.47
N ASP A 21 20.78 -19.18 9.16
CA ASP A 21 21.78 -18.76 10.13
C ASP A 21 21.81 -17.23 10.35
N LEU A 22 20.90 -16.48 9.72
CA LEU A 22 20.88 -15.02 9.80
C LEU A 22 19.99 -14.52 10.94
N SER A 23 20.55 -13.68 11.79
CA SER A 23 19.79 -12.97 12.82
C SER A 23 18.89 -11.88 12.20
N ILE A 24 17.68 -11.74 12.72
CA ILE A 24 16.63 -10.92 12.11
C ILE A 24 16.33 -9.70 12.97
N CYS A 25 16.24 -8.52 12.36
CA CYS A 25 15.54 -7.38 12.95
C CYS A 25 14.22 -7.14 12.22
N VAL A 26 13.12 -7.04 12.97
CA VAL A 26 11.83 -6.65 12.39
C VAL A 26 11.76 -5.13 12.34
N VAL A 27 11.44 -4.56 11.18
CA VAL A 27 11.37 -3.10 11.00
C VAL A 27 10.00 -2.67 10.52
N GLY A 28 9.24 -1.95 11.34
CA GLY A 28 7.94 -1.38 10.98
C GLY A 28 8.04 0.03 10.41
N CYS A 29 6.98 0.48 9.72
CA CYS A 29 6.89 1.81 9.11
C CYS A 29 5.89 2.69 9.86
N GLY A 30 6.38 3.79 10.44
CA GLY A 30 5.65 4.69 11.34
C GLY A 30 4.56 5.55 10.69
N ILE A 31 4.33 5.44 9.38
CA ILE A 31 3.42 6.30 8.63
C ILE A 31 2.28 5.50 8.01
N CYS A 32 2.43 5.00 6.78
CA CYS A 32 1.31 4.37 6.07
C CYS A 32 0.87 3.06 6.74
N ALA A 33 1.82 2.17 7.00
CA ALA A 33 1.54 0.85 7.59
C ALA A 33 1.07 0.97 9.04
N ARG A 34 1.66 1.87 9.84
CA ARG A 34 1.17 2.19 11.19
C ARG A 34 -0.27 2.70 11.16
N LYS A 35 -0.60 3.63 10.25
CA LYS A 35 -1.92 4.27 10.19
C LYS A 35 -3.06 3.26 9.94
N ILE A 36 -2.79 2.17 9.22
CA ILE A 36 -3.75 1.09 8.97
C ILE A 36 -3.47 -0.17 9.77
N GLN A 37 -2.64 -0.06 10.83
CA GLN A 37 -2.38 -1.13 11.79
C GLN A 37 -1.83 -2.43 11.17
N THR A 38 -0.97 -2.32 10.17
CA THR A 38 -0.30 -3.48 9.55
C THR A 38 1.19 -3.54 9.83
N GLY A 39 1.83 -2.42 10.16
CA GLY A 39 3.28 -2.38 10.43
C GLY A 39 3.66 -1.32 11.46
N GLY A 40 2.75 -1.03 12.41
CA GLY A 40 3.02 -0.20 13.58
C GLY A 40 3.64 -1.00 14.72
N GLU A 41 3.87 -0.35 15.86
CA GLU A 41 4.56 -0.92 17.02
C GLU A 41 3.95 -2.24 17.49
N ALA A 42 2.63 -2.29 17.62
CA ALA A 42 1.92 -3.50 18.05
C ALA A 42 2.14 -4.66 17.06
N GLN A 43 2.08 -4.37 15.75
CA GLN A 43 2.28 -5.40 14.72
C GLN A 43 3.72 -5.88 14.66
N VAL A 44 4.70 -4.98 14.82
CA VAL A 44 6.12 -5.32 14.90
C VAL A 44 6.38 -6.22 16.11
N SER A 45 5.89 -5.83 17.30
CA SER A 45 6.05 -6.62 18.51
C SER A 45 5.44 -8.02 18.39
N MET A 46 4.23 -8.11 17.82
CA MET A 46 3.58 -9.39 17.55
C MET A 46 4.36 -10.25 16.56
N MET A 47 4.90 -9.67 15.50
CA MET A 47 5.69 -10.39 14.50
C MET A 47 7.00 -10.90 15.11
N THR A 48 7.73 -10.04 15.84
CA THR A 48 8.95 -10.43 16.58
C THR A 48 8.67 -11.63 17.48
N ALA A 49 7.64 -11.58 18.31
CA ALA A 49 7.27 -12.68 19.20
C ALA A 49 6.91 -13.96 18.44
N ARG A 50 6.21 -13.84 17.30
CA ARG A 50 5.79 -14.99 16.48
C ARG A 50 6.98 -15.69 15.82
N LEU A 51 7.94 -14.94 15.31
CA LEU A 51 9.17 -15.48 14.73
C LEU A 51 10.05 -16.14 15.79
N GLN A 52 10.21 -15.51 16.95
CA GLN A 52 10.93 -16.11 18.09
C GLN A 52 10.30 -17.42 18.56
N SER A 53 8.96 -17.46 18.64
CA SER A 53 8.21 -18.68 18.98
C SER A 53 8.35 -19.78 17.92
N SER A 54 8.75 -19.42 16.70
CA SER A 54 9.05 -20.35 15.61
C SER A 54 10.51 -20.81 15.60
N GLY A 55 11.29 -20.45 16.62
CA GLY A 55 12.69 -20.87 16.79
C GLY A 55 13.71 -20.05 16.01
N LEU A 56 13.31 -18.91 15.43
CA LEU A 56 14.20 -18.02 14.67
C LEU A 56 14.96 -17.06 15.59
N ASP A 57 16.19 -16.74 15.22
CA ASP A 57 17.00 -15.73 15.91
C ASP A 57 16.53 -14.32 15.54
N VAL A 58 15.71 -13.72 16.41
CA VAL A 58 15.20 -12.36 16.23
C VAL A 58 15.71 -11.47 17.35
N LEU A 59 16.52 -10.48 16.98
CA LEU A 59 17.21 -9.61 17.92
C LEU A 59 16.27 -8.58 18.55
N ASP A 60 15.51 -7.85 17.73
CA ASP A 60 14.62 -6.78 18.19
C ASP A 60 13.58 -6.39 17.12
N GLY A 61 12.62 -5.56 17.51
CA GLY A 61 11.69 -4.85 16.63
C GLY A 61 11.93 -3.34 16.68
N LYS A 62 12.13 -2.70 15.52
CA LYS A 62 12.37 -1.26 15.39
C LYS A 62 11.34 -0.59 14.49
N MET A 63 11.13 0.71 14.72
CA MET A 63 10.24 1.53 13.92
C MET A 63 11.04 2.57 13.14
N VAL A 64 11.01 2.49 11.81
CA VAL A 64 11.48 3.59 10.98
C VAL A 64 10.35 4.58 10.77
N LYS A 65 10.63 5.89 10.83
CA LYS A 65 9.63 6.94 10.60
C LYS A 65 8.99 6.77 9.20
N HIS A 66 9.81 6.79 8.15
CA HIS A 66 9.38 6.49 6.79
C HIS A 66 10.32 5.43 6.18
N ALA A 67 9.82 4.21 5.94
CA ALA A 67 10.63 3.16 5.29
C ALA A 67 11.08 3.52 3.86
N CYS A 68 10.37 4.45 3.20
CA CYS A 68 10.68 4.96 1.87
C CYS A 68 11.47 6.29 1.91
N SER A 69 12.23 6.56 2.97
CA SER A 69 13.10 7.74 3.11
C SER A 69 14.48 7.32 3.61
N THR A 70 15.53 7.71 2.89
CA THR A 70 16.91 7.46 3.29
C THR A 70 17.24 8.15 4.61
N GLU A 71 16.87 9.42 4.77
CA GLU A 71 17.06 10.17 6.01
C GLU A 71 16.43 9.46 7.22
N SER A 72 15.22 8.93 7.08
CA SER A 72 14.59 8.18 8.18
C SER A 72 15.32 6.88 8.52
N TRP A 73 15.93 6.24 7.53
CA TRP A 73 16.76 5.04 7.75
C TRP A 73 18.06 5.40 8.45
N ASP A 74 18.76 6.42 7.98
CA ASP A 74 20.04 6.87 8.55
C ASP A 74 19.87 7.28 10.02
N SER A 75 18.84 8.07 10.34
CA SER A 75 18.53 8.42 11.73
C SER A 75 18.22 7.19 12.59
N LEU A 76 17.50 6.20 12.06
CA LEU A 76 17.19 4.99 12.82
C LEU A 76 18.47 4.20 13.16
N VAL A 77 19.39 4.07 12.20
CA VAL A 77 20.67 3.36 12.39
C VAL A 77 21.56 4.11 13.39
N GLU A 78 21.68 5.43 13.27
CA GLU A 78 22.44 6.27 14.22
C GLU A 78 21.91 6.14 15.66
N GLU A 79 20.59 6.16 15.83
CA GLU A 79 19.94 6.02 17.14
C GLU A 79 20.01 4.59 17.70
N ASN A 80 20.21 3.60 16.83
CA ASN A 80 20.19 2.19 17.20
C ASN A 80 21.38 1.44 16.58
N PRO A 81 22.62 1.64 17.07
CA PRO A 81 23.78 0.88 16.58
C PRO A 81 23.64 -0.64 16.70
N ALA A 82 22.72 -1.13 17.54
CA ALA A 82 22.38 -2.54 17.62
C ALA A 82 21.69 -3.10 16.37
N LEU A 83 21.06 -2.26 15.53
CA LEU A 83 20.52 -2.68 14.22
C LEU A 83 21.61 -3.22 13.30
N ASP A 84 22.86 -2.78 13.50
CA ASP A 84 24.01 -3.31 12.75
C ASP A 84 24.28 -4.77 13.06
N LYS A 85 23.89 -5.26 14.24
CA LYS A 85 24.09 -6.66 14.65
C LYS A 85 23.16 -7.65 13.94
N ALA A 86 22.03 -7.19 13.41
CA ALA A 86 21.11 -8.05 12.66
C ALA A 86 21.69 -8.35 11.29
N ASP A 87 21.72 -9.60 10.87
CA ASP A 87 22.21 -9.95 9.53
C ASP A 87 21.19 -9.65 8.44
N MET A 88 19.89 -9.68 8.78
CA MET A 88 18.77 -9.50 7.86
C MET A 88 17.66 -8.63 8.46
N LEU A 89 16.88 -7.98 7.59
CA LEU A 89 15.71 -7.21 7.98
C LEU A 89 14.42 -7.89 7.47
N LEU A 90 13.45 -8.10 8.37
CA LEU A 90 12.06 -8.33 7.98
C LEU A 90 11.30 -7.00 8.08
N VAL A 91 10.97 -6.41 6.94
CA VAL A 91 10.40 -5.07 6.91
C VAL A 91 8.87 -5.13 6.76
N MET A 92 8.16 -4.63 7.76
CA MET A 92 6.70 -4.49 7.75
C MET A 92 6.29 -3.14 7.13
N SER A 93 6.54 -2.99 5.83
CA SER A 93 6.21 -1.78 5.07
C SER A 93 5.69 -2.08 3.67
N CYS A 94 5.33 -1.05 2.90
CA CYS A 94 4.94 -1.20 1.52
C CYS A 94 6.15 -1.49 0.60
N GLY A 95 5.89 -1.94 -0.62
CA GLY A 95 6.92 -2.35 -1.59
C GLY A 95 7.94 -1.25 -1.91
N ALA A 96 7.55 0.02 -1.86
CA ALA A 96 8.49 1.15 -2.00
C ALA A 96 9.50 1.21 -0.84
N GLY A 97 9.05 0.96 0.40
CA GLY A 97 9.92 0.89 1.57
C GLY A 97 10.85 -0.33 1.53
N ILE A 98 10.31 -1.51 1.22
CA ILE A 98 11.11 -2.73 1.01
C ILE A 98 12.22 -2.49 -0.01
N SER A 99 11.84 -1.91 -1.15
CA SER A 99 12.74 -1.67 -2.26
C SER A 99 13.84 -0.65 -1.93
N LEU A 100 13.52 0.40 -1.17
CA LEU A 100 14.55 1.36 -0.74
C LEU A 100 15.50 0.72 0.26
N LEU A 101 14.98 0.11 1.33
CA LEU A 101 15.81 -0.49 2.38
C LEU A 101 16.67 -1.63 1.85
N GLY A 102 16.19 -2.41 0.87
CA GLY A 102 16.99 -3.42 0.18
C GLY A 102 18.17 -2.85 -0.62
N ARG A 103 18.17 -1.54 -0.94
CA ARG A 103 19.29 -0.86 -1.61
C ARG A 103 20.26 -0.19 -0.65
N ILE A 104 19.76 0.36 0.45
CA ILE A 104 20.55 1.25 1.32
C ILE A 104 21.02 0.59 2.63
N SER A 105 20.36 -0.48 3.08
CA SER A 105 20.69 -1.10 4.38
C SER A 105 21.98 -1.93 4.35
N GLY A 106 22.44 -2.34 3.17
CA GLY A 106 23.56 -3.29 3.02
C GLY A 106 23.23 -4.72 3.47
N LYS A 107 21.96 -5.02 3.75
CA LYS A 107 21.49 -6.31 4.31
C LYS A 107 20.44 -6.94 3.40
N PRO A 108 20.25 -8.28 3.44
CA PRO A 108 19.05 -8.90 2.91
C PRO A 108 17.80 -8.28 3.55
N VAL A 109 16.78 -8.02 2.73
CA VAL A 109 15.53 -7.42 3.16
C VAL A 109 14.37 -8.26 2.65
N LEU A 110 13.54 -8.75 3.58
CA LEU A 110 12.35 -9.53 3.28
C LEU A 110 11.08 -8.71 3.55
N PRO A 111 10.02 -8.85 2.73
CA PRO A 111 8.75 -8.20 2.97
C PRO A 111 7.94 -8.93 4.04
N GLY A 112 7.45 -8.21 5.05
CA GLY A 112 6.43 -8.71 5.97
C GLY A 112 4.99 -8.41 5.54
N LEU A 113 4.80 -7.50 4.58
CA LEU A 113 3.50 -7.05 4.11
C LEU A 113 3.42 -7.06 2.58
N ASP A 114 2.20 -7.20 2.07
CA ASP A 114 1.84 -6.94 0.68
C ASP A 114 1.34 -5.51 0.51
N THR A 115 1.72 -4.85 -0.58
CA THR A 115 1.10 -3.58 -1.00
C THR A 115 -0.07 -3.87 -1.92
N THR A 116 -1.28 -3.53 -1.49
CA THR A 116 -2.50 -3.92 -2.22
C THR A 116 -3.02 -2.81 -3.11
N SER A 117 -2.93 -1.55 -2.67
CA SER A 117 -3.41 -0.42 -3.47
C SER A 117 -2.88 0.92 -2.96
N LEU A 118 -3.14 1.99 -3.72
CA LEU A 118 -3.08 3.35 -3.21
C LEU A 118 -4.45 3.72 -2.62
N GLY A 119 -4.45 4.26 -1.42
CA GLY A 119 -5.68 4.61 -0.72
C GLY A 119 -5.48 5.72 0.30
N SER A 120 -6.46 5.84 1.19
CA SER A 120 -6.47 6.78 2.30
C SER A 120 -7.24 6.22 3.50
N VAL A 121 -7.19 6.94 4.61
CA VAL A 121 -8.02 6.67 5.79
C VAL A 121 -8.82 7.92 6.08
N LEU A 122 -10.11 7.75 6.29
CA LEU A 122 -10.99 8.79 6.80
C LEU A 122 -11.58 8.30 8.11
N LYS A 123 -11.28 9.00 9.21
CA LYS A 123 -11.51 8.52 10.58
C LYS A 123 -10.81 7.17 10.78
N ASP A 124 -11.56 6.09 10.94
CA ASP A 124 -11.05 4.73 11.15
C ASP A 124 -11.33 3.79 9.98
N GLU A 125 -11.93 4.30 8.90
CA GLU A 125 -12.25 3.52 7.72
C GLU A 125 -11.14 3.62 6.68
N VAL A 126 -10.68 2.46 6.21
CA VAL A 126 -9.66 2.35 5.16
C VAL A 126 -10.34 2.35 3.80
N PHE A 127 -10.04 3.37 3.01
CA PHE A 127 -10.49 3.46 1.64
C PHE A 127 -9.38 3.01 0.70
N GLU A 128 -9.66 1.96 -0.06
CA GLU A 128 -8.73 1.35 -1.01
C GLU A 128 -8.96 1.83 -2.44
N ASN A 129 -8.00 1.54 -3.33
CA ASN A 129 -8.15 1.71 -4.77
C ASN A 129 -8.52 3.14 -5.21
N PHE A 130 -7.85 4.14 -4.64
CA PHE A 130 -8.04 5.55 -5.02
C PHE A 130 -7.33 5.93 -6.32
N CYS A 131 -6.25 5.22 -6.68
CA CYS A 131 -5.47 5.54 -7.86
C CYS A 131 -4.97 4.26 -8.55
N ALA A 132 -5.18 4.21 -9.87
CA ALA A 132 -4.63 3.16 -10.74
C ALA A 132 -3.17 3.42 -11.16
N MET A 133 -2.57 4.50 -10.64
CA MET A 133 -1.20 4.95 -10.92
C MET A 133 -0.91 5.06 -12.43
N CYS A 134 -1.85 5.55 -13.24
CA CYS A 134 -1.77 5.52 -14.71
C CYS A 134 -0.82 6.52 -15.36
N GLY A 135 -0.29 7.50 -14.63
CA GLY A 135 0.53 8.59 -15.20
C GLY A 135 -0.30 9.65 -15.96
N ASP A 136 -1.62 9.52 -15.96
CA ASP A 136 -2.54 10.40 -16.69
C ASP A 136 -3.75 10.74 -15.80
N CYS A 137 -3.58 11.72 -14.92
CA CYS A 137 -4.58 12.06 -13.91
C CYS A 137 -5.70 12.94 -14.51
N ASN A 138 -6.93 12.44 -14.47
CA ASN A 138 -8.12 13.13 -14.97
C ASN A 138 -9.25 13.23 -13.93
N VAL A 139 -8.97 12.93 -12.65
CA VAL A 139 -9.98 12.86 -11.58
C VAL A 139 -10.72 14.17 -11.35
N GLY A 140 -10.13 15.31 -11.71
CA GLY A 140 -10.78 16.62 -11.67
C GLY A 140 -12.03 16.71 -12.54
N LEU A 141 -12.12 15.91 -13.60
CA LEU A 141 -13.29 15.83 -14.48
C LEU A 141 -14.41 14.95 -13.90
N TYR A 142 -14.09 14.14 -12.88
CA TYR A 142 -14.96 13.10 -12.34
C TYR A 142 -15.22 13.31 -10.84
N ALA A 143 -15.41 14.57 -10.45
CA ALA A 143 -15.68 14.99 -9.07
C ALA A 143 -14.64 14.51 -8.02
N GLY A 144 -13.39 14.28 -8.44
CA GLY A 144 -12.32 13.77 -7.58
C GLY A 144 -12.31 12.25 -7.41
N LEU A 145 -13.16 11.52 -8.12
CA LEU A 145 -13.21 10.06 -8.12
C LEU A 145 -12.46 9.51 -9.33
N CYS A 146 -11.55 8.56 -9.13
CA CYS A 146 -10.83 7.94 -10.24
C CYS A 146 -11.71 6.87 -10.91
N PRO A 147 -12.18 7.07 -12.16
CA PRO A 147 -13.06 6.09 -12.81
C PRO A 147 -12.29 4.80 -13.13
N LYS A 148 -10.99 4.90 -13.46
CA LYS A 148 -10.13 3.74 -13.74
C LYS A 148 -9.93 2.85 -12.52
N SER A 149 -9.70 3.46 -11.35
CA SER A 149 -9.43 2.73 -10.12
C SER A 149 -10.72 2.21 -9.46
N GLY A 150 -11.80 3.00 -9.51
CA GLY A 150 -13.09 2.62 -8.93
C GLY A 150 -13.90 1.66 -9.81
N CYS A 151 -13.67 1.60 -11.12
CA CYS A 151 -14.36 0.68 -12.02
C CYS A 151 -13.58 -0.64 -12.13
N PRO A 152 -14.19 -1.80 -11.89
CA PRO A 152 -13.50 -3.09 -12.02
C PRO A 152 -13.13 -3.39 -13.47
N LYS A 153 -13.81 -2.75 -14.42
CA LYS A 153 -13.55 -2.80 -15.86
C LYS A 153 -12.63 -1.67 -16.35
N SER A 154 -12.10 -0.85 -15.43
CA SER A 154 -11.21 0.27 -15.75
C SER A 154 -11.77 1.27 -16.78
N GLN A 155 -13.10 1.44 -16.83
CA GLN A 155 -13.76 2.33 -17.79
C GLN A 155 -13.40 3.80 -17.50
N VAL A 156 -13.15 4.57 -18.55
CA VAL A 156 -12.76 5.99 -18.47
C VAL A 156 -13.71 6.94 -19.21
N ASN A 157 -14.58 6.41 -20.08
CA ASN A 157 -15.48 7.18 -20.95
C ASN A 157 -16.96 6.89 -20.66
N GLY A 158 -17.33 6.81 -19.38
CA GLY A 158 -18.71 6.61 -18.95
C GLY A 158 -19.04 5.20 -18.45
N PRO A 159 -20.29 5.00 -17.99
CA PRO A 159 -20.76 3.72 -17.49
C PRO A 159 -20.85 2.66 -18.60
N CYS A 160 -20.64 1.40 -18.23
CA CYS A 160 -20.74 0.27 -19.17
C CYS A 160 -22.16 -0.32 -19.31
N GLY A 161 -23.16 0.29 -18.66
CA GLY A 161 -24.56 -0.16 -18.68
C GLY A 161 -24.88 -1.35 -17.76
N GLY A 162 -23.90 -1.96 -17.11
CA GLY A 162 -24.14 -3.11 -16.22
C GLY A 162 -24.43 -2.76 -14.76
N SER A 163 -24.74 -1.50 -14.45
CA SER A 163 -25.18 -1.15 -13.10
C SER A 163 -26.67 -1.48 -12.90
N ILE A 164 -27.01 -2.05 -11.75
CA ILE A 164 -28.39 -2.37 -11.35
C ILE A 164 -28.63 -1.67 -10.02
N ASP A 165 -29.66 -0.80 -9.95
CA ASP A 165 -30.04 -0.04 -8.75
C ASP A 165 -28.89 0.71 -8.06
N GLY A 166 -27.92 1.21 -8.84
CA GLY A 166 -26.75 1.93 -8.34
C GLY A 166 -25.52 1.05 -8.07
N ASP A 167 -25.69 -0.26 -8.03
CA ASP A 167 -24.62 -1.23 -7.79
C ASP A 167 -24.01 -1.73 -9.10
N CYS A 168 -22.72 -2.07 -9.05
CA CYS A 168 -21.99 -2.71 -10.13
C CYS A 168 -22.30 -4.21 -10.16
N GLU A 169 -22.55 -4.74 -11.36
CA GLU A 169 -22.68 -6.17 -11.61
C GLU A 169 -21.46 -6.98 -11.19
N VAL A 170 -20.29 -6.33 -11.13
CA VAL A 170 -19.05 -6.96 -10.68
C VAL A 170 -18.88 -6.71 -9.18
N GLY A 171 -19.23 -7.73 -8.40
CA GLY A 171 -18.94 -7.79 -6.97
C GLY A 171 -19.91 -7.03 -6.07
N GLY A 172 -21.09 -6.62 -6.56
CA GLY A 172 -22.17 -6.07 -5.73
C GLY A 172 -21.78 -4.81 -4.94
N ARG A 173 -20.90 -4.00 -5.54
CA ARG A 173 -20.37 -2.78 -4.95
C ARG A 173 -20.97 -1.57 -5.64
N GLU A 174 -21.08 -0.46 -4.92
CA GLU A 174 -21.56 0.80 -5.49
C GLU A 174 -20.79 1.18 -6.78
N CYS A 175 -21.52 1.47 -7.85
CA CYS A 175 -20.92 1.77 -9.15
C CYS A 175 -20.25 3.15 -9.12
N ILE A 176 -18.94 3.21 -9.45
CA ILE A 176 -18.19 4.46 -9.45
C ILE A 176 -18.81 5.53 -10.37
N TRP A 177 -19.42 5.13 -11.48
CA TRP A 177 -20.04 6.06 -12.43
C TRP A 177 -21.33 6.66 -11.91
N VAL A 178 -22.09 5.92 -11.10
CA VAL A 178 -23.25 6.45 -10.37
C VAL A 178 -22.78 7.51 -9.38
N LYS A 179 -21.76 7.19 -8.58
CA LYS A 179 -21.14 8.16 -7.64
C LYS A 179 -20.61 9.42 -8.31
N ILE A 180 -19.98 9.27 -9.48
CA ILE A 180 -19.48 10.39 -10.27
C ILE A 180 -20.64 11.26 -10.74
N TYR A 181 -21.68 10.64 -11.31
CA TYR A 181 -22.87 11.34 -11.79
C TYR A 181 -23.53 12.13 -10.65
N ASP A 182 -23.88 11.47 -9.53
CA ASP A 182 -24.58 12.11 -8.40
C ASP A 182 -23.78 13.30 -7.85
N LYS A 183 -22.45 13.15 -7.76
CA LYS A 183 -21.59 14.25 -7.29
C LYS A 183 -21.52 15.41 -8.28
N LEU A 184 -21.48 15.15 -9.57
CA LEU A 184 -21.47 16.21 -10.59
C LEU A 184 -22.84 16.89 -10.70
N GLU A 185 -23.93 16.12 -10.62
CA GLU A 185 -25.30 16.64 -10.60
C GLU A 185 -25.52 17.56 -9.41
N SER A 186 -25.14 17.14 -8.20
CA SER A 186 -25.25 17.97 -6.98
C SER A 186 -24.46 19.29 -7.04
N ARG A 187 -23.52 19.42 -7.99
CA ARG A 187 -22.69 20.60 -8.22
C ARG A 187 -23.09 21.40 -9.46
N GLY A 188 -24.07 20.92 -10.25
CA GLY A 188 -24.44 21.51 -11.53
C GLY A 188 -23.30 21.46 -12.56
N MET A 189 -22.51 20.39 -12.57
CA MET A 189 -21.31 20.21 -13.40
C MET A 189 -21.40 18.99 -14.35
N LEU A 190 -22.60 18.61 -14.78
CA LEU A 190 -22.82 17.42 -15.62
C LEU A 190 -22.19 17.55 -17.02
N GLU A 191 -21.99 18.76 -17.51
CA GLU A 191 -21.34 19.05 -18.80
C GLU A 191 -19.91 18.49 -18.91
N LEU A 192 -19.25 18.20 -17.77
CA LEU A 192 -17.95 17.55 -17.76
C LEU A 192 -17.98 16.12 -18.32
N LEU A 193 -19.16 15.47 -18.33
CA LEU A 193 -19.36 14.11 -18.84
C LEU A 193 -19.56 14.03 -20.35
N ASP A 194 -19.84 15.15 -21.02
CA ASP A 194 -20.11 15.18 -22.48
C ASP A 194 -18.85 14.94 -23.32
N GLY A 195 -17.67 15.15 -22.74
CA GLY A 195 -16.41 15.03 -23.45
C GLY A 195 -15.89 13.60 -23.55
N ILE A 196 -15.69 13.10 -24.77
CA ILE A 196 -14.96 11.85 -25.03
C ILE A 196 -13.48 12.05 -24.72
N ARG A 197 -12.89 11.13 -23.94
CA ARG A 197 -11.47 11.16 -23.59
C ARG A 197 -10.68 10.20 -24.49
N PRO A 198 -9.47 10.60 -24.91
CA PRO A 198 -8.57 9.67 -25.59
C PRO A 198 -8.23 8.48 -24.67
N PRO A 199 -7.80 7.35 -25.24
CA PRO A 199 -7.23 6.26 -24.47
C PRO A 199 -6.09 6.77 -23.57
N VAL A 200 -5.92 6.11 -22.41
CA VAL A 200 -4.85 6.45 -21.46
C VAL A 200 -3.50 6.37 -22.15
N ASN A 201 -2.71 7.45 -22.08
CA ASN A 201 -1.35 7.45 -22.58
C ASN A 201 -0.43 6.76 -21.55
N HIS A 202 -0.01 5.54 -21.86
CA HIS A 202 0.86 4.73 -21.01
C HIS A 202 2.33 5.15 -21.05
N ASP A 203 2.76 5.91 -22.06
CA ASP A 203 4.15 6.40 -22.18
C ASP A 203 4.48 7.41 -21.08
N ARG A 204 3.47 8.06 -20.48
CA ARG A 204 3.66 9.00 -19.36
C ARG A 204 4.19 8.36 -18.07
N ARG A 205 4.27 7.02 -18.01
CA ARG A 205 4.84 6.28 -16.88
C ARG A 205 6.35 6.00 -17.03
N LEU A 206 6.89 6.20 -18.23
CA LEU A 206 8.30 5.97 -18.58
C LEU A 206 9.09 7.27 -18.43
#